data_AF-A0A1V6ECI3-F1
#
_entry.id   AF-A0A1V6ECI3-F1
#
_cell.length_a   1.000
_cell.length_b   1.000
_cell.length_c   1.000
_cell.angle_alpha   90.00
_cell.angle_beta   90.00
_cell.angle_gamma   90.00
#
_symmetry.space_group_name_H-M   'P 1'
#
loop_
_entity.id
_entity.type
_entity.pdbx_description
1 polymer ?
#
loop_
_entity_poly.entity_id
_entity_poly.type
_entity_poly.pdbx_seq_one_letter_code
_entity_poly.pdbx_strand_id
1 'polypeptide(L)' 'MATLTTEFARYARQSMVKFVVGAMDLDKEWNAYIANLDKLGLQKILDMNQKAYTRQYGK' A
#
# COMPACT_ATOMS: atom_id res chain seq x y z
N MET A 1 2.36 6.21 14.43
CA MET A 1 2.07 6.68 13.05
C MET A 1 3.29 6.51 12.14
N ALA A 2 4.47 7.08 12.48
CA ALA A 2 5.67 7.03 11.64
C ALA A 2 6.20 5.61 11.32
N THR A 3 6.05 4.65 12.22
CA THR A 3 6.54 3.27 12.01
C THR A 3 5.64 2.45 11.08
N LEU A 4 4.31 2.58 11.22
CA LEU A 4 3.32 1.92 10.35
C LEU A 4 3.53 2.30 8.87
N THR A 5 3.84 3.56 8.60
CA THR A 5 4.08 4.05 7.24
C THR A 5 5.43 3.60 6.68
N THR A 6 6.44 3.41 7.53
CA THR A 6 7.81 3.08 7.08
C THR A 6 7.90 1.66 6.54
N GLU A 7 7.37 0.68 7.27
CA GLU A 7 7.37 -0.73 6.87
C GLU A 7 6.48 -0.96 5.63
N PHE A 8 5.30 -0.33 5.61
CA PHE A 8 4.42 -0.30 4.46
C PHE A 8 5.13 0.28 3.22
N ALA A 9 5.72 1.48 3.34
CA ALA A 9 6.37 2.15 2.22
C ALA A 9 7.58 1.36 1.71
N ARG A 10 8.34 0.74 2.61
CA ARG A 10 9.46 -0.14 2.25
C ARG A 10 8.98 -1.34 1.44
N TYR A 11 7.97 -2.06 1.93
CA TYR A 11 7.42 -3.23 1.25
C TYR A 11 6.82 -2.87 -0.12
N ALA A 12 6.05 -1.77 -0.20
CA ALA A 12 5.49 -1.28 -1.45
C ALA A 12 6.59 -0.94 -2.47
N ARG A 13 7.63 -0.19 -2.06
CA ARG A 13 8.74 0.19 -2.94
C ARG A 13 9.54 -1.01 -3.44
N GLN A 14 9.84 -1.96 -2.55
CA GLN A 14 10.58 -3.17 -2.94
C GLN A 14 9.77 -4.05 -3.88
N SER A 15 8.48 -4.24 -3.60
CA SER A 15 7.58 -5.04 -4.46
C SER A 15 7.42 -4.40 -5.83
N MET A 16 7.30 -3.06 -5.89
CA MET A 16 7.27 -2.31 -7.15
C MET A 16 8.53 -2.58 -8.00
N VAL A 17 9.72 -2.51 -7.42
CA VAL A 17 10.97 -2.83 -8.15
C VAL A 17 10.93 -4.25 -8.68
N LYS A 18 10.48 -5.22 -7.87
CA LYS A 18 10.37 -6.63 -8.28
C LYS A 18 9.40 -6.84 -9.43
N PHE A 19 8.24 -6.19 -9.41
CA PHE A 19 7.30 -6.22 -10.54
C PHE A 19 7.93 -5.64 -11.81
N VAL A 20 8.61 -4.49 -11.70
CA VAL A 20 9.24 -3.83 -12.85
C VAL A 20 10.33 -4.68 -13.50
N VAL A 21 11.16 -5.35 -12.70
CA VAL A 21 12.24 -6.20 -13.22
C VAL A 21 11.79 -7.63 -13.56
N GLY A 22 10.50 -7.94 -13.42
CA GLY A 22 9.94 -9.28 -13.66
C GLY A 22 10.33 -10.34 -12.62
N ALA A 23 10.86 -9.92 -11.47
CA ALA A 23 11.13 -10.81 -10.33
C ALA A 23 9.86 -11.15 -9.54
N MET A 24 8.77 -10.41 -9.75
CA MET A 24 7.43 -10.77 -9.34
C MET A 24 6.49 -10.73 -10.55
N ASP A 25 5.63 -11.73 -10.66
CA ASP A 25 4.61 -11.85 -11.70
C ASP A 25 3.37 -11.03 -11.31
N LEU A 26 3.01 -10.04 -12.14
CA LEU A 26 1.91 -9.13 -11.84
C LEU A 26 0.57 -9.86 -11.76
N ASP A 27 0.30 -10.81 -12.65
CA ASP A 27 -0.99 -11.50 -12.71
C ASP A 27 -1.16 -12.50 -11.56
N LYS A 28 -0.07 -13.16 -11.16
CA LYS A 28 -0.11 -14.21 -10.13
C LYS A 28 0.06 -13.67 -8.71
N GLU A 29 0.85 -12.62 -8.52
CA GLU A 29 1.27 -12.18 -7.18
C GLU A 29 0.60 -10.90 -6.70
N TRP A 30 -0.19 -10.22 -7.54
CA TRP A 30 -0.86 -8.97 -7.18
C TRP A 30 -1.77 -9.11 -5.95
N ASN A 31 -2.61 -10.14 -5.91
CA ASN A 31 -3.53 -10.34 -4.79
C ASN A 31 -2.79 -10.62 -3.47
N ALA A 32 -1.68 -11.37 -3.53
CA ALA A 32 -0.84 -11.63 -2.36
C ALA A 32 -0.12 -10.36 -1.89
N TYR A 33 0.35 -9.53 -2.82
CA TYR A 33 0.93 -8.22 -2.53
C TYR A 33 -0.06 -7.31 -1.79
N ILE A 34 -1.29 -7.18 -2.28
CA ILE A 34 -2.34 -6.39 -1.60
C ILE A 34 -2.65 -6.95 -0.21
N ALA A 35 -2.79 -8.27 -0.07
CA ALA A 35 -3.03 -8.91 1.22
C ALA A 35 -1.90 -8.66 2.24
N ASN A 36 -0.65 -8.61 1.79
CA ASN A 36 0.48 -8.27 2.65
C ASN A 36 0.52 -6.80 3.02
N LEU A 37 0.18 -5.89 2.11
CA LEU A 37 0.01 -4.47 2.43
C LEU A 37 -1.10 -4.25 3.46
N ASP A 38 -2.20 -5.01 3.38
CA ASP A 38 -3.29 -4.93 4.34
C ASP A 38 -2.86 -5.33 5.75
N LYS A 39 -2.09 -6.42 5.89
CA LYS A 39 -1.45 -6.80 7.17
C LYS A 39 -0.52 -5.72 7.72
N LEU A 40 0.10 -4.92 6.85
CA LEU A 40 0.95 -3.79 7.21
C LEU A 40 0.16 -2.51 7.53
N GLY A 41 -1.17 -2.54 7.42
CA GLY A 41 -2.05 -1.43 7.79
C GLY A 41 -2.55 -0.58 6.62
N LEU A 42 -2.62 -1.13 5.40
CA LEU A 42 -3.18 -0.45 4.22
C LEU A 42 -4.52 0.22 4.52
N GLN A 43 -5.47 -0.51 5.14
CA GLN A 43 -6.79 0.04 5.42
C GLN A 43 -6.74 1.30 6.29
N LYS A 44 -5.87 1.33 7.31
CA LYS A 44 -5.71 2.50 8.19
C LYS A 44 -5.18 3.72 7.43
N ILE A 45 -4.26 3.51 6.49
CA ILE A 45 -3.70 4.57 5.64
C ILE A 45 -4.77 5.10 4.68
N LEU A 46 -5.52 4.20 4.04
CA LEU A 46 -6.62 4.57 3.14
C LEU A 46 -7.72 5.35 3.88
N ASP A 47 -8.13 4.90 5.06
CA ASP A 47 -9.15 5.57 5.87
C ASP A 47 -8.72 6.99 6.27
N MET A 48 -7.44 7.17 6.65
CA MET A 48 -6.90 8.49 6.97
C MET A 48 -6.89 9.41 5.75
N ASN A 49 -6.43 8.90 4.61
CA ASN A 49 -6.41 9.65 3.36
C ASN A 49 -7.83 10.01 2.91
N GLN A 50 -8.77 9.08 3.02
CA GLN A 50 -10.18 9.31 2.69
C GLN A 50 -10.79 10.37 3.62
N LYS A 51 -10.54 10.31 4.93
CA LYS A 51 -10.99 11.35 5.88
C LYS A 51 -10.43 12.73 5.54
N ALA A 52 -9.14 12.79 5.16
CA ALA A 52 -8.51 14.04 4.76
C ALA A 52 -9.11 14.57 3.44
N TYR A 53 -9.31 13.70 2.46
CA TYR A 53 -9.95 14.03 1.19
C TYR A 53 -11.39 14.52 1.38
N THR A 54 -12.21 13.77 2.13
CA THR A 54 -13.59 14.17 2.47
C THR A 54 -13.63 15.48 3.25
N ARG A 55 -12.68 15.76 4.15
CA ARG A 55 -12.61 17.05 4.83
C ARG A 55 -12.30 18.21 3.87
N GLN A 56 -11.42 17.98 2.89
CA GLN A 56 -10.95 19.01 1.95
C GLN A 56 -11.94 19.25 0.80
N TYR A 57 -12.62 18.19 0.34
CA TYR A 57 -13.38 18.18 -0.91
C TYR A 57 -14.78 17.57 -0.79
N GLY A 58 -15.13 16.97 0.34
CA GLY A 58 -16.49 16.49 0.60
C GLY A 58 -17.42 17.69 0.75
N LYS A 59 -18.26 17.90 -0.26
CA LYS A 59 -19.39 18.84 -0.17
C LYS A 59 -20.45 18.30 0.77
#